data_AF-A0A6G0I0B1-F1
#
_entry.id   AF-A0A6G0I0B1-F1
#
_cell.length_a   1.000
_cell.length_b   1.000
_cell.length_c   1.000
_cell.angle_alpha   90.00
_cell.angle_beta   90.00
_cell.angle_gamma   90.00
#
_symmetry.space_group_name_H-M   'P 1'
#
loop_
_entity.id
_entity.type
_entity.pdbx_description
1 polymer ?
#
loop_
_entity_poly.entity_id
_entity_poly.type
_entity_poly.pdbx_seq_one_letter_code
_entity_poly.pdbx_strand_id
1 'polypeptide(L)'
;MDSTRFNRSSLPSFYKSVFTVWTLVKKERQKQAVSLHWLLQEPVLHGTIFDCLGWGGPSLSARLQAAGVTTLGQVVELAGPQLQDSAGLASRLGLRSSRVTQQLLDHWKRILSGHECLMLDTFCSGTSKPNAQDPFPLIHLAVDLKDCAGPYLDRCRQVSLQEASGKAFYQLMVKTLNKDKLNGRNDTPWRSHLDLGGSGPAWRSLYKPPLTKRHGDLQWRILHGAVAVNAFISVVNVEVEDRCPFCTERETVFHCFTGCHRLSALFSFLRCVFTAFTEVFTREVFICGFKYTRPKKEKSQLLNFVLGQAKMAVHVSRKRRVEGGETISPVHICVDLIRARIRLDFTFYKMSRDLATFRNMWCYQDVLCKVEDDDLLFGNVLKM
;
A
#
# COMPACT_ATOMS: atom_id res chain seq x y z
N MET A 1 2.63 -24.90 -7.34
CA MET A 1 3.33 -24.87 -8.64
C MET A 1 4.55 -23.97 -8.57
N ASP A 2 5.74 -24.57 -8.64
CA ASP A 2 7.01 -23.86 -8.82
C ASP A 2 7.28 -23.69 -10.32
N SER A 3 6.99 -22.49 -10.84
CA SER A 3 7.12 -22.23 -12.28
C SER A 3 8.57 -22.17 -12.75
N THR A 4 9.57 -22.14 -11.86
CA THR A 4 11.00 -22.16 -12.24
C THR A 4 11.43 -23.50 -12.80
N ARG A 5 10.65 -24.56 -12.56
CA ARG A 5 10.96 -25.94 -12.95
C ARG A 5 10.42 -26.34 -14.32
N PHE A 6 9.76 -25.42 -15.04
CA PHE A 6 9.17 -25.66 -16.36
C PHE A 6 9.99 -25.02 -17.47
N ASN A 7 10.18 -25.74 -18.57
CA ASN A 7 10.67 -25.13 -19.80
C ASN A 7 9.58 -24.23 -20.38
N ARG A 8 9.80 -22.91 -20.34
CA ARG A 8 8.85 -21.91 -20.81
C ARG A 8 9.07 -21.50 -22.26
N SER A 9 10.09 -22.01 -22.95
CA SER A 9 10.52 -21.49 -24.26
C SER A 9 9.43 -21.56 -25.33
N SER A 10 8.60 -22.62 -25.30
CA SER A 10 7.51 -22.88 -26.24
C SER A 10 6.20 -22.14 -25.91
N LEU A 11 6.10 -21.50 -24.73
CA LEU A 11 4.88 -20.81 -24.34
C LEU A 11 4.71 -19.46 -25.08
N PRO A 12 3.48 -19.03 -25.38
CA PRO A 12 3.20 -17.66 -25.81
C PRO A 12 3.74 -16.63 -24.81
N SER A 13 4.08 -15.44 -25.32
CA SER A 13 4.64 -14.33 -24.52
C SER A 13 3.79 -13.98 -23.31
N PHE A 14 2.46 -13.99 -23.47
CA PHE A 14 1.51 -13.76 -22.38
C PHE A 14 1.73 -14.72 -21.20
N TYR A 15 1.75 -16.03 -21.44
CA TYR A 15 1.92 -17.03 -20.39
C TYR A 15 3.31 -16.97 -19.76
N LYS A 16 4.35 -16.68 -20.55
CA LYS A 16 5.70 -16.42 -20.02
C LYS A 16 5.67 -15.29 -18.99
N SER A 17 5.02 -14.17 -19.29
CA SER A 17 4.86 -13.03 -18.38
C SER A 17 4.05 -13.38 -17.14
N VAL A 18 2.94 -14.10 -17.29
CA VAL A 18 2.13 -14.57 -16.15
C VAL A 18 2.98 -15.42 -15.21
N PHE A 19 3.74 -16.39 -15.73
CA PHE A 19 4.60 -17.24 -14.90
C PHE A 19 5.74 -16.48 -14.23
N THR A 20 6.27 -15.43 -14.86
CA THR A 20 7.26 -14.53 -14.25
C THR A 20 6.66 -13.75 -13.09
N VAL A 21 5.45 -13.22 -13.22
CA VAL A 21 4.78 -12.55 -12.08
C VAL A 21 4.46 -13.57 -10.98
N TRP A 22 4.04 -14.78 -11.37
CA TRP A 22 3.69 -15.86 -10.46
C TRP A 22 4.87 -16.37 -9.61
N THR A 23 6.12 -16.16 -10.03
CA THR A 23 7.30 -16.46 -9.20
C THR A 23 7.55 -15.44 -8.11
N LEU A 24 7.00 -14.22 -8.22
CA LEU A 24 7.31 -13.13 -7.30
C LEU A 24 6.61 -13.28 -5.95
N VAL A 25 5.46 -13.94 -5.91
CA VAL A 25 4.64 -14.09 -4.71
C VAL A 25 4.70 -15.51 -4.15
N LYS A 26 4.53 -15.61 -2.84
CA LYS A 26 4.25 -16.88 -2.16
C LYS A 26 2.79 -17.23 -2.38
N LYS A 27 2.52 -18.51 -2.63
CA LYS A 27 1.17 -19.04 -2.89
C LYS A 27 0.90 -20.12 -1.86
N GLU A 28 -0.16 -19.96 -1.10
CA GLU A 28 -0.61 -20.93 -0.10
C GLU A 28 -2.01 -21.36 -0.47
N ARG A 29 -2.18 -22.65 -0.79
CA ARG A 29 -3.50 -23.26 -0.94
C ARG A 29 -4.00 -23.69 0.43
N GLN A 30 -5.30 -23.57 0.66
CA GLN A 30 -5.92 -24.12 1.86
C GLN A 30 -5.69 -25.64 1.93
N LYS A 31 -5.18 -26.12 3.07
CA LYS A 31 -4.66 -27.48 3.21
C LYS A 31 -5.71 -28.59 3.26
N GLN A 32 -6.96 -28.27 3.61
CA GLN A 32 -8.04 -29.27 3.59
C GLN A 32 -8.74 -29.24 2.24
N ALA A 33 -8.67 -30.35 1.51
CA ALA A 33 -9.52 -30.54 0.34
C ALA A 33 -10.99 -30.66 0.79
N VAL A 34 -11.82 -29.71 0.34
CA VAL A 34 -13.28 -29.74 0.57
C VAL A 34 -14.01 -30.46 -0.57
N SER A 35 -13.29 -30.77 -1.66
CA SER A 35 -13.84 -31.32 -2.90
C SER A 35 -13.06 -32.54 -3.36
N LEU A 36 -13.79 -33.63 -3.59
CA LEU A 36 -13.25 -34.87 -4.14
C LEU A 36 -12.73 -34.65 -5.57
N HIS A 37 -13.44 -33.83 -6.36
CA HIS A 37 -13.00 -33.48 -7.71
C HIS A 37 -11.60 -32.85 -7.68
N TRP A 38 -11.41 -31.80 -6.89
CA TRP A 38 -10.12 -31.10 -6.81
C TRP A 38 -9.01 -31.88 -6.10
N LEU A 39 -9.36 -32.84 -5.25
CA LEU A 39 -8.40 -33.79 -4.67
C LEU A 39 -7.87 -34.74 -5.75
N LEU A 40 -8.76 -35.35 -6.55
CA LEU A 40 -8.38 -36.24 -7.64
C LEU A 40 -7.61 -35.52 -8.76
N GLN A 41 -7.90 -34.24 -8.98
CA GLN A 41 -7.19 -33.38 -9.94
C GLN A 41 -5.87 -32.80 -9.38
N GLU A 42 -5.49 -33.09 -8.13
CA GLU A 42 -4.26 -32.55 -7.56
C GLU A 42 -3.03 -33.07 -8.34
N PRO A 43 -2.16 -32.19 -8.84
CA PRO A 43 -1.01 -32.60 -9.62
C PRO A 43 0.06 -33.28 -8.75
N VAL A 44 0.53 -34.43 -9.22
CA VAL A 44 1.67 -35.18 -8.63
C VAL A 44 3.02 -34.78 -9.24
N LEU A 45 2.99 -33.96 -10.30
CA LEU A 45 4.16 -33.38 -10.94
C LEU A 45 4.10 -31.86 -10.84
N HIS A 46 5.16 -31.24 -10.32
CA HIS A 46 5.32 -29.78 -10.22
C HIS A 46 4.20 -29.07 -9.44
N GLY A 47 3.44 -29.83 -8.64
CA GLY A 47 2.41 -29.35 -7.72
C GLY A 47 3.00 -28.61 -6.51
N THR A 48 2.17 -28.29 -5.53
CA THR A 48 2.62 -27.79 -4.22
C THR A 48 2.56 -28.86 -3.13
N ILE A 49 1.75 -29.90 -3.33
CA ILE A 49 1.44 -30.90 -2.31
C ILE A 49 2.18 -32.22 -2.61
N PHE A 50 1.94 -32.81 -3.78
CA PHE A 50 2.46 -34.14 -4.12
C PHE A 50 3.68 -34.14 -5.07
N ASP A 51 4.38 -33.00 -5.25
CA ASP A 51 5.47 -32.91 -6.23
C ASP A 51 6.61 -33.93 -5.96
N CYS A 52 6.81 -34.83 -6.91
CA CYS A 52 7.78 -35.91 -6.83
C CYS A 52 9.25 -35.45 -6.92
N LEU A 53 9.54 -34.26 -7.45
CA LEU A 53 10.91 -33.80 -7.71
C LEU A 53 11.80 -33.71 -6.46
N GLY A 54 11.22 -33.46 -5.28
CA GLY A 54 11.97 -33.40 -4.03
C GLY A 54 12.42 -34.77 -3.50
N TRP A 55 11.77 -35.86 -3.93
CA TRP A 55 11.95 -37.20 -3.36
C TRP A 55 12.37 -38.26 -4.40
N GLY A 56 11.75 -38.27 -5.58
CA GLY A 56 12.02 -39.25 -6.66
C GLY A 56 12.99 -38.79 -7.75
N GLY A 57 13.39 -37.51 -7.73
CA GLY A 57 14.31 -36.92 -8.69
C GLY A 57 13.76 -36.81 -10.14
N PRO A 58 14.55 -36.22 -11.07
CA PRO A 58 14.09 -35.92 -12.43
C PRO A 58 13.71 -37.16 -13.26
N SER A 59 14.34 -38.30 -12.99
CA SER A 59 14.11 -39.55 -13.73
C SER A 59 12.73 -40.13 -13.47
N LEU A 60 12.24 -40.09 -12.23
CA LEU A 60 10.92 -40.59 -11.88
C LEU A 60 9.83 -39.64 -12.39
N SER A 61 10.05 -38.33 -12.32
CA SER A 61 9.15 -37.33 -12.91
C SER A 61 9.00 -37.51 -14.42
N ALA A 62 10.10 -37.76 -15.15
CA ALA A 62 10.05 -38.03 -16.58
C ALA A 62 9.25 -39.30 -16.92
N ARG A 63 9.37 -40.35 -16.11
CA ARG A 63 8.57 -41.58 -16.28
C ARG A 63 7.08 -41.37 -16.01
N LEU A 64 6.74 -40.67 -14.93
CA LEU A 64 5.36 -40.30 -14.61
C LEU A 64 4.74 -39.48 -15.76
N GLN A 65 5.48 -38.50 -16.28
CA GLN A 65 5.05 -37.68 -17.41
C GLN A 65 4.86 -38.52 -18.68
N ALA A 66 5.83 -39.38 -19.03
CA ALA A 66 5.74 -40.25 -20.21
C ALA A 66 4.59 -41.27 -20.11
N ALA A 67 4.28 -41.73 -18.91
CA ALA A 67 3.17 -42.65 -18.65
C ALA A 67 1.79 -41.95 -18.56
N GLY A 68 1.77 -40.61 -18.59
CA GLY A 68 0.56 -39.80 -18.46
C GLY A 68 -0.01 -39.74 -17.04
N VAL A 69 0.78 -40.09 -16.02
CA VAL A 69 0.39 -40.06 -14.60
C VAL A 69 0.78 -38.70 -14.02
N THR A 70 -0.15 -37.76 -14.07
CA THR A 70 0.03 -36.35 -13.72
C THR A 70 -0.84 -35.90 -12.54
N THR A 71 -1.89 -36.64 -12.20
CA THR A 71 -2.80 -36.32 -11.08
C THR A 71 -2.92 -37.43 -10.03
N LEU A 72 -3.38 -37.08 -8.84
CA LEU A 72 -3.64 -38.04 -7.76
C LEU A 72 -4.70 -39.08 -8.15
N GLY A 73 -5.73 -38.69 -8.90
CA GLY A 73 -6.79 -39.61 -9.33
C GLY A 73 -6.26 -40.76 -10.18
N GLN A 74 -5.34 -40.48 -11.10
CA GLN A 74 -4.69 -41.52 -11.91
C GLN A 74 -3.80 -42.44 -11.06
N VAL A 75 -3.18 -41.90 -10.01
CA VAL A 75 -2.43 -42.72 -9.05
C VAL A 75 -3.38 -43.63 -8.28
N VAL A 76 -4.51 -43.11 -7.81
CA VAL A 76 -5.53 -43.87 -7.07
C VAL A 76 -6.14 -44.98 -7.92
N GLU A 77 -6.36 -44.75 -9.22
CA GLU A 77 -6.81 -45.79 -10.17
C GLU A 77 -5.81 -46.95 -10.28
N LEU A 78 -4.51 -46.68 -10.13
CA LEU A 78 -3.45 -47.67 -10.27
C LEU A 78 -3.03 -48.32 -8.94
N ALA A 79 -3.19 -47.62 -7.81
CA ALA A 79 -2.65 -48.00 -6.50
C ALA A 79 -3.72 -48.22 -5.42
N GLY A 80 -4.99 -47.96 -5.74
CA GLY A 80 -6.11 -47.99 -4.81
C GLY A 80 -6.19 -46.73 -3.92
N PRO A 81 -7.30 -46.56 -3.18
CA PRO A 81 -7.57 -45.36 -2.37
C PRO A 81 -6.61 -45.18 -1.20
N GLN A 82 -6.04 -46.29 -0.71
CA GLN A 82 -5.06 -46.33 0.38
C GLN A 82 -3.61 -46.26 -0.10
N LEU A 83 -3.39 -46.10 -1.41
CA LEU A 83 -2.07 -46.04 -2.06
C LEU A 83 -1.16 -47.21 -1.68
N GLN A 84 -1.69 -48.44 -1.69
CA GLN A 84 -0.94 -49.64 -1.26
C GLN A 84 -0.49 -50.52 -2.42
N ASP A 85 -1.17 -50.48 -3.57
CA ASP A 85 -0.78 -51.30 -4.72
C ASP A 85 0.35 -50.63 -5.52
N SER A 86 1.58 -50.97 -5.14
CA SER A 86 2.78 -50.51 -5.82
C SER A 86 3.06 -51.23 -7.14
N ALA A 87 2.43 -52.38 -7.40
CA ALA A 87 2.64 -53.19 -8.60
C ALA A 87 1.96 -52.55 -9.81
N GLY A 88 0.72 -52.07 -9.65
CA GLY A 88 -0.01 -51.37 -10.72
C GLY A 88 0.73 -50.13 -11.22
N LEU A 89 1.20 -49.28 -10.29
CA LEU A 89 1.99 -48.10 -10.64
C LEU A 89 3.37 -48.47 -11.22
N ALA A 90 4.05 -49.49 -10.70
CA ALA A 90 5.36 -49.91 -11.23
C ALA A 90 5.26 -50.41 -12.67
N SER A 91 4.24 -51.21 -12.97
CA SER A 91 3.95 -51.70 -14.32
C SER A 91 3.71 -50.54 -15.28
N ARG A 92 2.87 -49.56 -14.89
CA ARG A 92 2.57 -48.39 -15.72
C ARG A 92 3.80 -47.51 -16.00
N LEU A 93 4.75 -47.45 -15.07
CA LEU A 93 6.00 -46.69 -15.20
C LEU A 93 7.14 -47.48 -15.87
N GLY A 94 6.91 -48.74 -16.26
CA GLY A 94 7.92 -49.61 -16.83
C GLY A 94 9.08 -49.88 -15.86
N LEU A 95 8.79 -50.00 -14.56
CA LEU A 95 9.75 -50.29 -13.51
C LEU A 95 9.72 -51.79 -13.17
N ARG A 96 10.90 -52.43 -13.17
CA ARG A 96 11.04 -53.86 -12.83
C ARG A 96 10.89 -54.14 -11.33
N SER A 97 11.12 -53.13 -10.49
CA SER A 97 11.03 -53.23 -9.04
C SER A 97 9.96 -52.27 -8.52
N SER A 98 9.07 -52.79 -7.66
CA SER A 98 8.04 -52.01 -6.97
C SER A 98 8.57 -51.22 -5.77
N ARG A 99 9.85 -51.37 -5.39
CA ARG A 99 10.40 -50.70 -4.20
C ARG A 99 10.33 -49.17 -4.30
N VAL A 100 10.65 -48.62 -5.47
CA VAL A 100 10.65 -47.16 -5.70
C VAL A 100 9.21 -46.63 -5.71
N THR A 101 8.27 -47.36 -6.31
CA THR A 101 6.86 -46.97 -6.31
C THR A 101 6.23 -47.10 -4.94
N GLN A 102 6.56 -48.14 -4.17
CA GLN A 102 6.09 -48.29 -2.79
C GLN A 102 6.51 -47.10 -1.94
N GLN A 103 7.80 -46.74 -1.98
CA GLN A 103 8.30 -45.62 -1.19
C GLN A 103 7.69 -44.26 -1.62
N LEU A 104 7.38 -44.09 -2.92
CA LEU A 104 6.67 -42.91 -3.43
C LEU A 104 5.24 -42.84 -2.89
N LEU A 105 4.51 -43.96 -2.97
CA LEU A 105 3.15 -44.07 -2.47
C LEU A 105 3.10 -43.85 -0.95
N ASP A 106 4.04 -44.42 -0.19
CA ASP A 106 4.18 -44.19 1.25
C ASP A 106 4.47 -42.73 1.58
N HIS A 107 5.18 -42.02 0.72
CA HIS A 107 5.41 -40.58 0.86
C HIS A 107 4.12 -39.79 0.65
N TRP A 108 3.40 -40.03 -0.46
CA TRP A 108 2.12 -39.36 -0.73
C TRP A 108 1.04 -39.70 0.30
N LYS A 109 0.99 -40.95 0.77
CA LYS A 109 0.08 -41.38 1.83
C LYS A 109 0.27 -40.60 3.13
N ARG A 110 1.52 -40.28 3.50
CA ARG A 110 1.82 -39.47 4.69
C ARG A 110 1.40 -38.01 4.57
N ILE A 111 1.18 -37.51 3.35
CA ILE A 111 0.75 -36.14 3.09
C ILE A 111 -0.78 -36.03 3.21
N LEU A 112 -1.52 -37.07 2.82
CA LEU A 112 -2.97 -37.12 2.90
C LEU A 112 -3.44 -37.11 4.36
N SER A 113 -4.48 -36.30 4.63
CA SER A 113 -5.20 -36.33 5.89
C SER A 113 -6.16 -37.52 5.96
N GLY A 114 -6.57 -37.91 7.17
CA GLY A 114 -7.56 -38.99 7.34
C GLY A 114 -8.89 -38.73 6.63
N HIS A 115 -9.31 -37.46 6.53
CA HIS A 115 -10.51 -37.08 5.78
C HIS A 115 -10.34 -37.31 4.27
N GLU A 116 -9.19 -36.93 3.70
CA GLU A 116 -8.91 -37.13 2.28
C GLU A 116 -8.81 -38.62 1.94
N CYS A 117 -8.22 -39.44 2.80
CA CYS A 117 -8.23 -40.90 2.64
C CYS A 117 -9.66 -41.45 2.60
N LEU A 118 -10.55 -41.00 3.50
CA LEU A 118 -11.95 -41.41 3.49
C LEU A 118 -12.68 -41.00 2.21
N MET A 119 -12.39 -39.81 1.67
CA MET A 119 -12.96 -39.36 0.40
C MET A 119 -12.52 -40.22 -0.79
N LEU A 120 -11.26 -40.67 -0.78
CA LEU A 120 -10.74 -41.59 -1.79
C LEU A 120 -11.38 -42.97 -1.67
N ASP A 121 -11.55 -43.48 -0.44
CA ASP A 121 -12.24 -44.76 -0.20
C ASP A 121 -13.68 -44.73 -0.72
N THR A 122 -14.45 -43.68 -0.40
CA THR A 122 -15.85 -43.56 -0.88
C THR A 122 -15.95 -43.35 -2.38
N PHE A 123 -14.92 -42.77 -3.01
CA PHE A 123 -14.82 -42.69 -4.46
C PHE A 123 -14.61 -44.06 -5.09
N CYS A 124 -13.63 -44.84 -4.59
CA CYS A 124 -13.34 -46.17 -5.12
C CYS A 124 -14.47 -47.19 -4.87
N SER A 125 -15.24 -47.03 -3.79
CA SER A 125 -16.45 -47.83 -3.56
C SER A 125 -17.67 -47.40 -4.38
N GLY A 126 -17.55 -46.32 -5.16
CA GLY A 126 -18.64 -45.75 -5.98
C GLY A 126 -19.70 -44.99 -5.19
N THR A 127 -19.50 -44.79 -3.88
CA THR A 127 -20.43 -44.09 -2.98
C THR A 127 -20.40 -42.58 -3.19
N SER A 128 -19.26 -42.02 -3.57
CA SER A 128 -19.09 -40.59 -3.86
C SER A 128 -18.63 -40.39 -5.31
N LYS A 129 -19.16 -39.36 -5.99
CA LYS A 129 -18.75 -39.00 -7.35
C LYS A 129 -18.10 -37.62 -7.35
N PRO A 130 -17.03 -37.40 -8.12
CA PRO A 130 -16.43 -36.08 -8.25
C PRO A 130 -17.41 -35.12 -8.96
N ASN A 131 -17.57 -33.93 -8.39
CA ASN A 131 -18.40 -32.88 -8.96
C ASN A 131 -17.51 -31.79 -9.59
N ALA A 132 -17.57 -31.66 -10.92
CA ALA A 132 -16.78 -30.65 -11.65
C ALA A 132 -17.26 -29.21 -11.38
N GLN A 133 -18.45 -29.03 -10.79
CA GLN A 133 -18.99 -27.75 -10.38
C GLN A 133 -18.54 -27.33 -8.98
N ASP A 134 -17.75 -28.16 -8.28
CA ASP A 134 -17.19 -27.79 -6.98
C ASP A 134 -16.28 -26.55 -7.11
N PRO A 135 -16.36 -25.59 -6.18
CA PRO A 135 -15.57 -24.38 -6.25
C PRO A 135 -14.07 -24.68 -6.21
N PHE A 136 -13.31 -23.96 -7.04
CA PHE A 136 -11.86 -24.09 -7.05
C PHE A 136 -11.28 -23.76 -5.66
N PRO A 137 -10.31 -24.54 -5.15
CA PRO A 137 -9.77 -24.32 -3.81
C PRO A 137 -9.15 -22.94 -3.63
N LEU A 138 -9.37 -22.33 -2.47
CA LEU A 138 -8.87 -21.00 -2.16
C LEU A 138 -7.34 -20.96 -2.21
N ILE A 139 -6.81 -20.04 -3.02
CA ILE A 139 -5.38 -19.71 -3.09
C ILE A 139 -5.17 -18.33 -2.47
N HIS A 140 -4.31 -18.28 -1.46
CA HIS A 140 -3.84 -17.06 -0.85
C HIS A 140 -2.47 -16.69 -1.42
N LEU A 141 -2.32 -15.42 -1.75
CA LEU A 141 -1.07 -14.82 -2.21
C LEU A 141 -0.48 -13.98 -1.08
N ALA A 142 0.82 -14.11 -0.86
CA ALA A 142 1.55 -13.36 0.15
C ALA A 142 2.86 -12.82 -0.41
N VAL A 143 3.34 -11.71 0.16
CA VAL A 143 4.70 -11.22 -0.10
C VAL A 143 5.67 -12.13 0.63
N ASP A 144 6.68 -12.63 -0.07
CA ASP A 144 7.84 -13.24 0.59
C ASP A 144 8.74 -12.14 1.15
N LEU A 145 8.52 -11.80 2.42
CA LEU A 145 9.25 -10.72 3.09
C LEU A 145 10.69 -11.12 3.45
N LYS A 146 11.01 -12.41 3.55
CA LYS A 146 12.28 -12.88 4.14
C LYS A 146 12.55 -12.13 5.46
N ASP A 147 13.67 -11.42 5.56
CA ASP A 147 14.08 -10.64 6.74
C ASP A 147 13.68 -9.15 6.65
N CYS A 148 12.90 -8.75 5.65
CA CYS A 148 12.45 -7.36 5.49
C CYS A 148 11.28 -7.04 6.44
N ALA A 149 11.37 -5.90 7.12
CA ALA A 149 10.35 -5.41 8.05
C ALA A 149 10.18 -3.90 7.97
N GLY A 150 9.13 -3.37 8.61
CA GLY A 150 8.95 -1.94 8.82
C GLY A 150 7.61 -1.39 8.33
N PRO A 151 7.36 -0.08 8.53
CA PRO A 151 6.02 0.50 8.46
C PRO A 151 5.26 0.26 7.13
N TYR A 152 5.99 0.19 6.01
CA TYR A 152 5.41 -0.07 4.69
C TYR A 152 5.16 -1.57 4.41
N LEU A 153 5.81 -2.47 5.15
CA LEU A 153 5.75 -3.92 4.98
C LEU A 153 4.87 -4.60 6.05
N ASP A 154 4.74 -4.05 7.26
CA ASP A 154 4.00 -4.64 8.39
C ASP A 154 2.50 -4.90 8.11
N ARG A 155 1.93 -4.23 7.10
CA ARG A 155 0.53 -4.41 6.66
C ARG A 155 0.39 -5.29 5.41
N CYS A 156 1.35 -6.16 5.11
CA CYS A 156 1.23 -7.17 4.06
C CYS A 156 0.23 -8.26 4.48
N ARG A 157 -1.06 -8.01 4.26
CA ARG A 157 -2.07 -9.06 4.40
C ARG A 157 -1.96 -10.04 3.25
N GLN A 158 -2.21 -11.31 3.55
CA GLN A 158 -2.47 -12.30 2.51
C GLN A 158 -3.71 -11.87 1.71
N VAL A 159 -3.70 -12.16 0.41
CA VAL A 159 -4.76 -11.77 -0.52
C VAL A 159 -5.32 -13.04 -1.16
N SER A 160 -6.62 -13.29 -1.04
CA SER A 160 -7.30 -14.37 -1.78
C SER A 160 -7.27 -14.06 -3.27
N LEU A 161 -6.77 -14.97 -4.10
CA LEU A 161 -6.70 -14.79 -5.55
C LEU A 161 -8.09 -14.62 -6.19
N GLN A 162 -9.11 -15.25 -5.61
CA GLN A 162 -10.48 -15.24 -6.13
C GLN A 162 -11.23 -13.94 -5.80
N GLU A 163 -10.94 -13.37 -4.62
CA GLU A 163 -11.65 -12.21 -4.09
C GLU A 163 -10.83 -10.91 -4.19
N ALA A 164 -9.58 -11.00 -4.68
CA ALA A 164 -8.66 -9.88 -4.75
C ALA A 164 -9.22 -8.74 -5.61
N SER A 165 -9.39 -7.57 -5.01
CA SER A 165 -9.51 -6.35 -5.82
C SER A 165 -8.20 -6.07 -6.57
N GLY A 166 -8.28 -5.42 -7.74
CA GLY A 166 -7.09 -4.98 -8.48
C GLY A 166 -6.15 -4.09 -7.65
N LYS A 167 -6.72 -3.31 -6.71
CA LYS A 167 -5.95 -2.50 -5.76
C LYS A 167 -5.16 -3.37 -4.77
N ALA A 168 -5.76 -4.44 -4.25
CA ALA A 168 -5.07 -5.36 -3.35
C ALA A 168 -3.90 -6.06 -4.07
N PHE A 169 -4.12 -6.49 -5.31
CA PHE A 169 -3.07 -7.11 -6.13
C PHE A 169 -1.96 -6.12 -6.47
N TYR A 170 -2.30 -4.89 -6.86
CA TYR A 170 -1.32 -3.83 -7.11
C TYR A 170 -0.45 -3.56 -5.88
N GLN A 171 -1.06 -3.45 -4.69
CA GLN A 171 -0.32 -3.26 -3.43
C GLN A 171 0.60 -4.43 -3.13
N LEU A 172 0.14 -5.67 -3.35
CA LEU A 172 0.96 -6.87 -3.21
C LEU A 172 2.18 -6.79 -4.13
N MET A 173 1.99 -6.51 -5.43
CA MET A 173 3.07 -6.42 -6.42
C MET A 173 4.08 -5.32 -6.09
N VAL A 174 3.60 -4.10 -5.77
CA VAL A 174 4.48 -2.98 -5.44
C VAL A 174 5.38 -3.32 -4.25
N LYS A 175 4.83 -3.95 -3.21
CA LYS A 175 5.62 -4.33 -2.04
C LYS A 175 6.60 -5.45 -2.37
N THR A 176 6.18 -6.47 -3.09
CA THR A 176 7.06 -7.56 -3.52
C THR A 176 8.25 -7.05 -4.34
N LEU A 177 8.01 -6.15 -5.30
CA LEU A 177 9.05 -5.61 -6.18
C LEU A 177 9.99 -4.61 -5.48
N ASN A 178 9.55 -3.98 -4.38
CA ASN A 178 10.30 -2.91 -3.72
C ASN A 178 10.68 -3.24 -2.27
N LYS A 179 10.53 -4.49 -1.82
CA LYS A 179 10.71 -4.87 -0.41
C LYS A 179 12.05 -4.42 0.16
N ASP A 180 13.15 -4.57 -0.59
CA ASP A 180 14.49 -4.19 -0.12
C ASP A 180 14.62 -2.66 0.05
N LYS A 181 14.01 -1.88 -0.85
CA LYS A 181 13.97 -0.41 -0.77
C LYS A 181 13.02 0.12 0.32
N LEU A 182 12.05 -0.70 0.72
CA LEU A 182 11.05 -0.37 1.74
C LEU A 182 11.48 -0.87 3.12
N ASN A 183 12.46 -1.78 3.20
CA ASN A 183 12.94 -2.36 4.43
C ASN A 183 13.48 -1.29 5.38
N GLY A 184 12.95 -1.24 6.60
CA GLY A 184 13.30 -0.24 7.62
C GLY A 184 12.99 1.22 7.22
N ARG A 185 12.31 1.46 6.09
CA ARG A 185 12.08 2.81 5.61
C ARG A 185 11.01 3.49 6.45
N ASN A 186 11.37 4.63 7.04
CA ASN A 186 10.43 5.51 7.74
C ASN A 186 9.31 5.98 6.81
N ASP A 187 8.10 6.10 7.36
CA ASP A 187 6.90 6.60 6.67
C ASP A 187 7.03 8.06 6.19
N THR A 188 7.94 8.81 6.81
CA THR A 188 8.28 10.18 6.44
C THR A 188 9.73 10.51 6.85
N PRO A 189 10.49 11.27 6.04
CA PRO A 189 11.83 11.74 6.43
C PRO A 189 11.79 12.69 7.65
N TRP A 190 10.63 13.27 7.94
CA TRP A 190 10.43 14.14 9.11
C TRP A 190 10.44 13.38 10.43
N ARG A 191 10.26 12.06 10.41
CA ARG A 191 10.25 11.23 11.62
C ARG A 191 11.55 11.38 12.42
N SER A 192 12.67 11.26 11.74
CA SER A 192 13.99 11.44 12.38
C SER A 192 14.32 12.92 12.62
N HIS A 193 13.83 13.82 11.76
CA HIS A 193 14.16 15.25 11.88
C HIS A 193 13.43 15.96 13.02
N LEU A 194 12.18 15.57 13.30
CA LEU A 194 11.34 16.16 14.35
C LEU A 194 11.13 15.22 15.54
N ASP A 195 11.86 14.11 15.60
CA ASP A 195 11.70 13.06 16.61
C ASP A 195 10.24 12.62 16.81
N LEU A 196 9.56 12.34 15.69
CA LEU A 196 8.14 11.98 15.72
C LEU A 196 7.97 10.60 16.39
N GLY A 197 7.21 10.57 17.48
CA GLY A 197 6.77 9.33 18.14
C GLY A 197 5.84 8.46 17.27
N GLY A 198 5.32 7.36 17.81
CA GLY A 198 4.61 6.31 17.05
C GLY A 198 3.35 6.72 16.27
N SER A 199 2.81 7.93 16.46
CA SER A 199 1.69 8.44 15.67
C SER A 199 2.15 8.91 14.28
N GLY A 200 1.72 8.20 13.25
CA GLY A 200 1.96 8.57 11.85
C GLY A 200 1.10 9.75 11.37
N PRO A 201 1.52 10.47 10.32
CA PRO A 201 0.79 11.59 9.77
C PRO A 201 -0.56 11.14 9.15
N ALA A 202 -1.62 11.90 9.41
CA ALA A 202 -2.97 11.56 8.96
C ALA A 202 -3.24 12.09 7.55
N TRP A 203 -2.60 11.55 6.50
CA TRP A 203 -2.60 12.14 5.14
C TRP A 203 -3.99 12.53 4.59
N ARG A 204 -5.02 11.75 4.94
CA ARG A 204 -6.40 12.02 4.52
C ARG A 204 -6.96 13.34 5.06
N SER A 205 -6.48 13.85 6.20
CA SER A 205 -6.91 15.14 6.75
C SER A 205 -6.42 16.30 5.89
N LEU A 206 -5.27 16.15 5.21
CA LEU A 206 -4.66 17.17 4.36
C LEU A 206 -5.45 17.44 3.06
N TYR A 207 -6.42 16.59 2.75
CA TYR A 207 -7.30 16.69 1.57
C TYR A 207 -8.75 16.99 1.94
N LYS A 208 -9.06 17.26 3.22
CA LYS A 208 -10.41 17.61 3.62
C LYS A 208 -10.73 19.06 3.20
N PRO A 209 -11.94 19.33 2.69
CA PRO A 209 -12.41 20.71 2.49
C PRO A 209 -12.23 21.53 3.77
N PRO A 210 -11.98 22.84 3.69
CA PRO A 210 -11.99 23.68 2.48
C PRO A 210 -10.67 23.70 1.68
N LEU A 211 -9.72 22.80 1.95
CA LEU A 211 -8.49 22.71 1.15
C LEU A 211 -8.78 22.22 -0.26
N THR A 212 -8.10 22.83 -1.24
CA THR A 212 -8.11 22.35 -2.62
C THR A 212 -7.09 21.22 -2.81
N LYS A 213 -7.30 20.38 -3.84
CA LYS A 213 -6.38 19.30 -4.20
C LYS A 213 -4.94 19.77 -4.35
N ARG A 214 -4.72 20.94 -4.98
CA ARG A 214 -3.39 21.56 -5.15
C ARG A 214 -2.67 21.78 -3.81
N HIS A 215 -3.38 22.21 -2.78
CA HIS A 215 -2.81 22.38 -1.45
C HIS A 215 -2.49 21.02 -0.84
N GLY A 216 -3.43 20.07 -0.88
CA GLY A 216 -3.22 18.70 -0.43
C GLY A 216 -1.97 18.04 -1.05
N ASP A 217 -1.80 18.18 -2.36
CA ASP A 217 -0.65 17.62 -3.10
C ASP A 217 0.68 18.28 -2.70
N LEU A 218 0.69 19.60 -2.41
CA LEU A 218 1.88 20.25 -1.85
C LEU A 218 2.17 19.73 -0.43
N GLN A 219 1.17 19.61 0.44
CA GLN A 219 1.36 19.09 1.79
C GLN A 219 1.89 17.66 1.78
N TRP A 220 1.35 16.82 0.88
CA TRP A 220 1.83 15.46 0.65
C TRP A 220 3.30 15.45 0.22
N ARG A 221 3.68 16.30 -0.75
CA ARG A 221 5.07 16.41 -1.20
C ARG A 221 6.01 16.85 -0.08
N ILE A 222 5.61 17.85 0.72
CA ILE A 222 6.40 18.30 1.87
C ILE A 222 6.59 17.13 2.84
N LEU A 223 5.51 16.46 3.22
CA LEU A 223 5.53 15.35 4.17
C LEU A 223 6.41 14.18 3.72
N HIS A 224 6.49 13.91 2.42
CA HIS A 224 7.34 12.84 1.89
C HIS A 224 8.74 13.33 1.48
N GLY A 225 9.07 14.60 1.71
CA GLY A 225 10.34 15.20 1.30
C GLY A 225 10.51 15.32 -0.22
N ALA A 226 9.42 15.22 -0.98
CA ALA A 226 9.38 15.24 -2.44
C ALA A 226 9.16 16.67 -2.99
N VAL A 227 9.93 17.63 -2.49
CA VAL A 227 9.95 19.02 -2.98
C VAL A 227 11.31 19.30 -3.60
N ALA A 228 11.32 19.81 -4.83
CA ALA A 228 12.54 20.21 -5.52
C ALA A 228 13.12 21.50 -4.93
N VAL A 229 13.85 21.35 -3.82
CA VAL A 229 14.65 22.40 -3.17
C VAL A 229 16.06 22.43 -3.76
N ASN A 230 16.83 23.49 -3.50
CA ASN A 230 18.14 23.67 -4.14
C ASN A 230 19.13 22.54 -3.80
N ALA A 231 19.07 21.95 -2.60
CA ALA A 231 19.90 20.79 -2.25
C ALA A 231 19.63 19.55 -3.11
N PHE A 232 18.45 19.44 -3.73
CA PHE A 232 18.15 18.40 -4.71
C PHE A 232 18.49 18.86 -6.14
N ILE A 233 18.13 20.10 -6.49
CA ILE A 233 18.32 20.62 -7.86
C ILE A 233 19.82 20.68 -8.21
N SER A 234 20.68 21.10 -7.28
CA SER A 234 22.14 21.15 -7.45
C SER A 234 22.78 19.81 -7.82
N VAL A 235 22.15 18.69 -7.47
CA VAL A 235 22.61 17.34 -7.89
C VAL A 235 22.35 17.09 -9.38
N VAL A 236 21.33 17.74 -9.95
CA VAL A 236 20.88 17.56 -11.33
C VAL A 236 21.41 18.68 -12.25
N ASN A 237 21.49 19.90 -11.75
CA ASN A 237 21.99 21.07 -12.46
C ASN A 237 23.13 21.73 -11.67
N VAL A 238 24.34 21.65 -12.21
CA VAL A 238 25.57 22.20 -11.62
C VAL A 238 25.59 23.73 -11.51
N GLU A 239 24.73 24.43 -12.25
CA GLU A 239 24.61 25.90 -12.19
C GLU A 239 23.84 26.38 -10.97
N VAL A 240 23.11 25.49 -10.29
CA VAL A 240 22.31 25.81 -9.12
C VAL A 240 23.10 25.48 -7.86
N GLU A 241 23.42 26.50 -7.05
CA GLU A 241 23.98 26.28 -5.73
C GLU A 241 22.98 25.59 -4.80
N ASP A 242 23.46 24.76 -3.88
CA ASP A 242 22.62 24.05 -2.92
C ASP A 242 22.10 24.92 -1.75
N ARG A 243 22.39 26.24 -1.78
CA ARG A 243 22.09 27.23 -0.73
C ARG A 243 20.66 27.75 -0.80
N CYS A 244 20.20 28.25 0.35
CA CYS A 244 18.90 28.87 0.48
C CYS A 244 18.86 30.26 -0.18
N PRO A 245 17.81 30.60 -0.95
CA PRO A 245 17.73 31.92 -1.58
C PRO A 245 17.44 33.07 -0.60
N PHE A 246 17.35 32.77 0.70
CA PHE A 246 17.06 33.74 1.78
C PHE A 246 18.14 33.77 2.87
N CYS A 247 19.08 32.82 2.90
CA CYS A 247 20.14 32.77 3.90
C CYS A 247 21.32 31.91 3.42
N THR A 248 22.39 31.82 4.18
CA THR A 248 23.62 31.12 3.78
C THR A 248 23.57 29.60 3.93
N GLU A 249 22.54 29.07 4.60
CA GLU A 249 22.38 27.64 4.89
C GLU A 249 22.03 26.82 3.65
N ARG A 250 22.36 25.53 3.69
CA ARG A 250 21.95 24.55 2.68
C ARG A 250 20.43 24.38 2.64
N GLU A 251 19.82 24.50 1.46
CA GLU A 251 18.37 24.44 1.31
C GLU A 251 17.85 23.00 1.19
N THR A 252 17.68 22.35 2.33
CA THR A 252 16.92 21.11 2.43
C THR A 252 15.41 21.39 2.54
N VAL A 253 14.57 20.36 2.37
CA VAL A 253 13.13 20.48 2.64
C VAL A 253 12.85 20.88 4.09
N PHE A 254 13.69 20.39 5.02
CA PHE A 254 13.66 20.73 6.44
C PHE A 254 13.92 22.23 6.66
N HIS A 255 15.00 22.73 6.09
CA HIS A 255 15.35 24.15 6.17
C HIS A 255 14.26 25.02 5.52
N CYS A 256 13.84 24.68 4.30
CA CYS A 256 12.86 25.46 3.53
C CYS A 256 11.52 25.64 4.27
N PHE A 257 11.04 24.61 4.98
CA PHE A 257 9.71 24.62 5.59
C PHE A 257 9.71 24.78 7.12
N THR A 258 10.84 24.60 7.81
CA THR A 258 10.87 24.72 9.29
C THR A 258 12.09 25.42 9.85
N GLY A 259 13.25 25.34 9.18
CA GLY A 259 14.52 25.84 9.70
C GLY A 259 14.88 27.28 9.32
N CYS A 260 14.32 27.82 8.24
CA CYS A 260 14.72 29.14 7.75
C CYS A 260 14.17 30.28 8.63
N HIS A 261 15.03 31.21 9.01
CA HIS A 261 14.69 32.37 9.86
C HIS A 261 13.55 33.24 9.28
N ARG A 262 13.39 33.26 7.94
CA ARG A 262 12.29 33.96 7.24
C ARG A 262 10.89 33.51 7.67
N LEU A 263 10.78 32.32 8.28
CA LEU A 263 9.51 31.74 8.70
C LEU A 263 9.06 32.23 10.09
N SER A 264 9.89 33.02 10.80
CA SER A 264 9.61 33.44 12.17
C SER A 264 8.27 34.17 12.31
N ALA A 265 7.99 35.15 11.43
CA ALA A 265 6.73 35.88 11.45
C ALA A 265 5.53 34.97 11.14
N LEU A 266 5.69 34.03 10.21
CA LEU A 266 4.64 33.05 9.88
C LEU A 266 4.35 32.13 11.06
N PHE A 267 5.37 31.65 11.78
CA PHE A 267 5.18 30.78 12.94
C PHE A 267 4.60 31.54 14.15
N SER A 268 4.94 32.81 14.34
CA SER A 268 4.25 33.66 15.31
C SER A 268 2.77 33.83 14.97
N PHE A 269 2.43 34.10 13.71
CA PHE A 269 1.05 34.15 13.25
C PHE A 269 0.31 32.82 13.49
N LEU A 270 0.91 31.68 13.13
CA LEU A 270 0.30 30.37 13.36
C LEU A 270 0.09 30.09 14.85
N ARG A 271 1.00 30.49 15.73
CA ARG A 271 0.79 30.40 17.19
C ARG A 271 -0.44 31.20 17.61
N CYS A 272 -0.58 32.45 17.16
CA CYS A 272 -1.76 33.27 17.47
C CYS A 272 -3.06 32.62 17.00
N VAL A 273 -3.08 32.08 15.77
CA VAL A 273 -4.26 31.37 15.24
C VAL A 273 -4.58 30.14 16.09
N PHE A 274 -3.60 29.29 16.38
CA PHE A 274 -3.81 28.07 17.15
C PHE A 274 -4.30 28.36 18.57
N THR A 275 -3.72 29.37 19.24
CA THR A 275 -4.18 29.83 20.55
C THR A 275 -5.64 30.29 20.51
N ALA A 276 -6.05 31.01 19.46
CA ALA A 276 -7.45 31.41 19.27
C ALA A 276 -8.40 30.21 19.08
N PHE A 277 -7.91 29.09 18.53
CA PHE A 277 -8.63 27.82 18.46
C PHE A 277 -8.54 26.96 19.73
N THR A 278 -7.91 27.45 20.81
CA THR A 278 -7.59 26.72 22.05
C THR A 278 -6.70 25.49 21.83
N GLU A 279 -5.79 25.56 20.86
CA GLU A 279 -4.85 24.49 20.52
C GLU A 279 -3.40 24.99 20.55
N VAL A 280 -2.44 24.07 20.60
CA VAL A 280 -1.01 24.41 20.62
C VAL A 280 -0.40 24.20 19.24
N PHE A 281 0.32 25.22 18.75
CA PHE A 281 1.09 25.11 17.52
C PHE A 281 2.49 24.53 17.78
N THR A 282 2.85 23.48 17.05
CA THR A 282 4.20 22.92 17.01
C THR A 282 4.68 22.75 15.57
N ARG A 283 6.00 22.60 15.38
CA ARG A 283 6.57 22.28 14.05
C ARG A 283 6.08 20.92 13.54
N GLU A 284 5.81 19.98 14.44
CA GLU A 284 5.25 18.67 14.10
C GLU A 284 3.84 18.82 13.54
N VAL A 285 2.98 19.60 14.21
CA VAL A 285 1.64 19.91 13.72
C VAL A 285 1.71 20.65 12.40
N PHE A 286 2.67 21.57 12.23
CA PHE A 286 2.89 22.22 10.95
C PHE A 286 3.13 21.18 9.85
N ILE A 287 4.02 20.21 10.03
CA ILE A 287 4.36 19.22 9.01
C ILE A 287 3.27 18.15 8.83
N CYS A 288 2.90 17.46 9.91
CA CYS A 288 2.00 16.31 9.92
C CYS A 288 0.52 16.68 9.78
N GLY A 289 0.18 17.95 9.98
CA GLY A 289 -1.19 18.43 10.05
C GLY A 289 -1.80 18.25 11.44
N PHE A 290 -2.91 18.94 11.66
CA PHE A 290 -3.70 18.79 12.88
C PHE A 290 -4.52 17.49 12.82
N LYS A 291 -4.55 16.73 13.92
CA LYS A 291 -5.22 15.43 13.99
C LYS A 291 -6.72 15.59 13.80
N TYR A 292 -7.22 15.07 12.67
CA TYR A 292 -8.66 15.05 12.41
C TYR A 292 -9.36 14.02 13.30
N THR A 293 -10.40 14.46 14.01
CA THR A 293 -11.35 13.59 14.70
C THR A 293 -12.76 13.99 14.35
N ARG A 294 -13.67 13.02 14.21
CA ARG A 294 -15.09 13.28 13.84
C ARG A 294 -15.78 14.25 14.82
N PRO A 295 -15.55 14.19 16.14
CA PRO A 295 -16.17 15.14 17.08
C PRO A 295 -15.62 16.58 16.98
N LYS A 296 -14.40 16.77 16.46
CA LYS A 296 -13.77 18.09 16.29
C LYS A 296 -13.62 18.43 14.81
N LYS A 297 -14.58 18.01 13.96
CA LYS A 297 -14.45 18.07 12.50
C LYS A 297 -14.20 19.50 12.02
N GLU A 298 -15.03 20.44 12.43
CA GLU A 298 -15.03 21.84 11.98
C GLU A 298 -13.69 22.51 12.33
N LYS A 299 -13.30 22.43 13.61
CA LYS A 299 -11.99 22.88 14.10
C LYS A 299 -10.83 22.24 13.34
N SER A 300 -10.86 20.91 13.19
CA SER A 300 -9.77 20.17 12.53
C SER A 300 -9.62 20.55 11.06
N GLN A 301 -10.72 20.80 10.36
CA GLN A 301 -10.71 21.22 8.95
C GLN A 301 -10.14 22.63 8.81
N LEU A 302 -10.55 23.58 9.66
CA LEU A 302 -10.05 24.96 9.61
C LEU A 302 -8.57 25.06 9.99
N LEU A 303 -8.11 24.36 11.03
CA LEU A 303 -6.68 24.33 11.38
C LEU A 303 -5.84 23.71 10.25
N ASN A 304 -6.27 22.59 9.67
CA ASN A 304 -5.57 22.01 8.53
C ASN A 304 -5.62 22.91 7.29
N PHE A 305 -6.71 23.66 7.09
CA PHE A 305 -6.82 24.66 6.05
C PHE A 305 -5.76 25.77 6.22
N VAL A 306 -5.68 26.37 7.41
CA VAL A 306 -4.67 27.41 7.73
C VAL A 306 -3.25 26.87 7.52
N LEU A 307 -2.95 25.66 8.01
CA LEU A 307 -1.66 25.00 7.80
C LEU A 307 -1.34 24.80 6.31
N GLY A 308 -2.33 24.41 5.51
CA GLY A 308 -2.18 24.25 4.07
C GLY A 308 -1.90 25.57 3.36
N GLN A 309 -2.58 26.66 3.74
CA GLN A 309 -2.30 28.00 3.21
C GLN A 309 -0.91 28.49 3.61
N ALA A 310 -0.49 28.25 4.85
CA ALA A 310 0.84 28.62 5.33
C ALA A 310 1.95 27.88 4.53
N LYS A 311 1.81 26.57 4.33
CA LYS A 311 2.74 25.80 3.48
C LYS A 311 2.78 26.30 2.03
N MET A 312 1.62 26.63 1.47
CA MET A 312 1.55 27.21 0.13
C MET A 312 2.25 28.57 0.07
N ALA A 313 2.06 29.42 1.07
CA ALA A 313 2.71 30.71 1.16
C ALA A 313 4.23 30.58 1.23
N VAL A 314 4.77 29.62 1.99
CA VAL A 314 6.21 29.31 2.01
C VAL A 314 6.70 28.89 0.63
N HIS A 315 5.96 28.01 -0.06
CA HIS A 315 6.32 27.55 -1.40
C HIS A 315 6.29 28.68 -2.43
N VAL A 316 5.26 29.53 -2.42
CA VAL A 316 5.10 30.65 -3.35
C VAL A 316 6.17 31.73 -3.10
N SER A 317 6.40 32.10 -1.83
CA SER A 317 7.46 33.06 -1.46
C SER A 317 8.82 32.58 -1.95
N ARG A 318 9.17 31.31 -1.72
CA ARG A 318 10.40 30.70 -2.23
C ARG A 318 10.47 30.75 -3.75
N LYS A 319 9.42 30.29 -4.43
CA LYS A 319 9.37 30.25 -5.90
C LYS A 319 9.64 31.63 -6.50
N ARG A 320 8.95 32.66 -6.02
CA ARG A 320 9.15 34.05 -6.48
C ARG A 320 10.59 34.52 -6.28
N ARG A 321 11.19 34.22 -5.13
CA ARG A 321 12.58 34.60 -4.85
C ARG A 321 13.58 33.93 -5.80
N VAL A 322 13.40 32.64 -6.09
CA VAL A 322 14.25 31.90 -7.04
C VAL A 322 14.08 32.44 -8.46
N GLU A 323 12.88 32.88 -8.83
CA GLU A 323 12.59 33.49 -10.14
C GLU A 323 13.03 34.96 -10.25
N GLY A 324 13.77 35.49 -9.27
CA GLY A 324 14.28 36.88 -9.27
C GLY A 324 13.24 37.94 -8.89
N GLY A 325 12.05 37.53 -8.44
CA GLY A 325 11.00 38.44 -8.00
C GLY A 325 11.25 39.05 -6.61
N GLU A 326 10.40 40.02 -6.25
CA GLU A 326 10.45 40.67 -4.94
C GLU A 326 10.24 39.68 -3.79
N THR A 327 10.98 39.91 -2.70
CA THR A 327 10.86 39.11 -1.49
C THR A 327 9.62 39.52 -0.73
N ILE A 328 8.61 38.65 -0.73
CA ILE A 328 7.37 38.87 0.01
C ILE A 328 7.33 37.91 1.20
N SER A 329 7.00 38.47 2.37
CA SER A 329 6.86 37.72 3.60
C SER A 329 5.82 36.61 3.46
N PRO A 330 6.13 35.35 3.82
CA PRO A 330 5.17 34.26 3.77
C PRO A 330 3.89 34.51 4.59
N VAL A 331 3.94 35.34 5.64
CA VAL A 331 2.75 35.64 6.46
C VAL A 331 1.72 36.45 5.68
N HIS A 332 2.15 37.47 4.91
CA HIS A 332 1.24 38.27 4.09
C HIS A 332 0.56 37.42 3.03
N ILE A 333 1.34 36.61 2.30
CA ILE A 333 0.80 35.67 1.32
C ILE A 333 -0.20 34.70 1.98
N CYS A 334 0.11 34.18 3.17
CA CYS A 334 -0.76 33.25 3.89
C CYS A 334 -2.10 33.92 4.26
N VAL A 335 -2.06 35.11 4.86
CA VAL A 335 -3.25 35.86 5.26
C VAL A 335 -4.11 36.20 4.04
N ASP A 336 -3.50 36.65 2.93
CA ASP A 336 -4.22 36.96 1.70
C ASP A 336 -4.88 35.73 1.09
N LEU A 337 -4.18 34.58 1.06
CA LEU A 337 -4.76 33.33 0.58
C LEU A 337 -5.96 32.87 1.44
N ILE A 338 -5.87 33.02 2.75
CA ILE A 338 -6.97 32.72 3.68
C ILE A 338 -8.16 33.66 3.41
N ARG A 339 -7.93 34.98 3.42
CA ARG A 339 -8.96 36.00 3.20
C ARG A 339 -9.64 35.82 1.84
N ALA A 340 -8.86 35.59 0.78
CA ALA A 340 -9.36 35.39 -0.57
C ALA A 340 -10.28 34.15 -0.65
N ARG A 341 -9.88 33.03 -0.02
CA ARG A 341 -10.71 31.83 -0.02
C ARG A 341 -12.02 32.01 0.75
N ILE A 342 -11.96 32.63 1.93
CA ILE A 342 -13.15 32.92 2.74
C ILE A 342 -14.11 33.82 1.97
N ARG A 343 -13.61 34.90 1.34
CA ARG A 343 -14.42 35.79 0.51
C ARG A 343 -15.09 35.07 -0.65
N LEU A 344 -14.34 34.22 -1.36
CA LEU A 344 -14.88 33.47 -2.49
C LEU A 344 -16.02 32.56 -2.04
N ASP A 345 -15.82 31.79 -0.98
CA ASP A 345 -16.85 30.88 -0.46
C ASP A 345 -18.04 31.69 0.11
N PHE A 346 -17.79 32.80 0.81
CA PHE A 346 -18.85 33.69 1.30
C PHE A 346 -19.74 34.22 0.17
N THR A 347 -19.12 34.77 -0.89
CA THR A 347 -19.85 35.28 -2.06
C THR A 347 -20.69 34.16 -2.69
N PHE A 348 -20.11 32.97 -2.86
CA PHE A 348 -20.84 31.81 -3.37
C PHE A 348 -22.07 31.47 -2.52
N TYR A 349 -21.90 31.30 -1.21
CA TYR A 349 -22.99 30.92 -0.30
C TYR A 349 -24.03 32.04 -0.13
N LYS A 350 -23.62 33.32 -0.17
CA LYS A 350 -24.54 34.48 -0.18
C LYS A 350 -25.41 34.46 -1.44
N MET A 351 -24.80 34.24 -2.61
CA MET A 351 -25.53 34.13 -3.88
C MET A 351 -26.46 32.91 -3.93
N SER A 352 -26.05 31.79 -3.33
CA SER A 352 -26.88 30.57 -3.22
C SER A 352 -27.92 30.62 -2.10
N ARG A 353 -28.02 31.71 -1.34
CA ARG A 353 -28.92 31.86 -0.18
C ARG A 353 -28.74 30.77 0.89
N ASP A 354 -27.51 30.28 1.04
CA ASP A 354 -27.14 29.22 2.00
C ASP A 354 -26.00 29.69 2.93
N LEU A 355 -26.21 30.83 3.60
CA LEU A 355 -25.27 31.34 4.59
C LEU A 355 -25.19 30.44 5.84
N ALA A 356 -26.16 29.56 6.06
CA ALA A 356 -26.12 28.58 7.15
C ALA A 356 -24.95 27.60 6.97
N THR A 357 -24.77 27.04 5.76
CA THR A 357 -23.62 26.18 5.46
C THR A 357 -22.29 26.93 5.56
N PHE A 358 -22.24 28.19 5.10
CA PHE A 358 -21.04 29.01 5.27
C PHE A 358 -20.67 29.20 6.74
N ARG A 359 -21.65 29.59 7.59
CA ARG A 359 -21.44 29.78 9.03
C ARG A 359 -20.91 28.50 9.69
N ASN A 360 -21.52 27.35 9.40
CA ASN A 360 -21.08 26.05 9.92
C ASN A 360 -19.65 25.67 9.49
N MET A 361 -19.23 26.08 8.29
CA MET A 361 -17.91 25.75 7.76
C MET A 361 -16.81 26.67 8.27
N TRP A 362 -17.06 27.98 8.31
CA TRP A 362 -16.03 29.01 8.46
C TRP A 362 -16.06 29.77 9.78
N CYS A 363 -17.22 29.91 10.42
CA CYS A 363 -17.40 30.76 11.61
C CYS A 363 -17.20 30.00 12.93
N TYR A 364 -16.30 29.01 12.96
CA TYR A 364 -15.99 28.29 14.19
C TYR A 364 -15.43 29.26 15.23
N GLN A 365 -16.21 29.54 16.28
CA GLN A 365 -15.87 30.45 17.37
C GLN A 365 -15.38 31.83 16.88
N ASP A 366 -15.85 32.26 15.69
CA ASP A 366 -15.50 33.54 15.06
C ASP A 366 -13.98 33.80 14.88
N VAL A 367 -13.16 32.74 14.93
CA VAL A 367 -11.69 32.88 14.94
C VAL A 367 -11.18 33.45 13.62
N LEU A 368 -11.61 32.87 12.49
CA LEU A 368 -11.18 33.31 11.16
C LEU A 368 -12.13 34.38 10.59
N CYS A 369 -13.43 34.23 10.79
CA CYS A 369 -14.44 35.19 10.37
C CYS A 369 -15.77 34.96 11.09
N LYS A 370 -16.65 35.95 11.02
CA LYS A 370 -18.06 35.89 11.41
C LYS A 370 -18.94 36.54 10.35
N VAL A 371 -20.25 36.30 10.41
CA VAL A 371 -21.25 36.93 9.54
C VAL A 371 -22.23 37.71 10.41
N GLU A 372 -22.28 39.02 10.24
CA GLU A 372 -23.21 39.95 10.92
C GLU A 372 -23.99 40.69 9.84
N ASP A 373 -25.32 40.78 9.97
CA ASP A 373 -26.20 41.48 9.01
C ASP A 373 -25.94 41.12 7.53
N ASP A 374 -25.71 39.83 7.28
CA ASP A 374 -25.33 39.27 5.97
C ASP A 374 -24.05 39.84 5.35
N ASP A 375 -23.16 40.41 6.18
CA ASP A 375 -21.83 40.87 5.81
C ASP A 375 -20.71 40.06 6.46
N LEU A 376 -19.62 39.87 5.70
CA LEU A 376 -18.47 39.11 6.13
C LEU A 376 -17.49 39.98 6.91
N LEU A 377 -17.21 39.59 8.15
CA LEU A 377 -16.22 40.23 9.00
C LEU A 377 -15.08 39.26 9.31
N PHE A 378 -13.84 39.71 9.08
CA PHE A 378 -12.67 38.89 9.41
C PHE A 378 -12.35 38.92 10.90
N GLY A 379 -11.98 37.75 11.43
CA GLY A 379 -11.53 37.60 12.81
C GLY A 379 -10.22 38.33 13.05
N ASN A 380 -9.95 38.66 14.32
CA ASN A 380 -8.82 39.52 14.71
C ASN A 380 -7.46 38.97 14.27
N VAL A 381 -7.30 37.64 14.24
CA VAL A 381 -6.05 37.00 13.78
C VAL A 381 -5.75 37.29 12.31
N LEU A 382 -6.76 37.64 11.50
CA LEU A 382 -6.63 37.99 10.09
C LEU A 382 -6.72 39.49 9.84
N LYS A 383 -6.48 40.36 10.83
CA LYS A 383 -6.44 41.83 10.64
C LYS A 383 -5.02 42.41 10.49
N MET A 384 -4.03 41.52 10.36
CA MET A 384 -2.62 41.88 10.12
C MET A 384 -2.42 42.65 8.81
#